data_AF-A0A819P0F2-F1
#
_entry.id   AF-A0A819P0F2-F1
#
_cell.length_a   1.000
_cell.length_b   1.000
_cell.length_c   1.000
_cell.angle_alpha   90.00
_cell.angle_beta   90.00
_cell.angle_gamma   90.00
#
_symmetry.space_group_name_H-M   'P 1'
#
loop_
_entity.id
_entity.type
_entity.pdbx_description
1 polymer ?
#
loop_
_entity_poly.entity_id
_entity_poly.type
_entity_poly.pdbx_seq_one_letter_code
_entity_poly.pdbx_strand_id
1 'polypeptide(L)'
;MFTSSAPKERVRVWIILALCTLTNVQSQSTLSPSVSCPGSGFGVCGNQCYNQSTQQCLNGTICSRGQQLCVVKYETWYGYPYSSPSNQCYNPTNQSCWNNSLCEYPYRSCNQRCLRYNELCINNMTVCTMINWYYSYYYSYYYYYYFSFYNYQVSQMKSCNGICYDPAFQVCTNSTIQCINNCSGLCYNSSSQQCLNGTVCSRSQQFCFVKYDSTYGYQYNPPYYQCYNPTNQSCLNNSICDYPSRSCNQRCLRYNELCVDNMTVCNMTNSYNNYQVGQVKLCNGTCYDSAVQVCTNGIIRCQNNCSGVCYNSSSQQCLNGTLCSLSQQFCLVKYDSWSGYQYNPPFYQCYNPTYQACFNNSLCDHPSRSCNQRCLRYNEVCVNNMTVCNVINSYYNYQVGQVKLCNDTCYDSAVQVCTNSIVRCQNNCSGVCYNSSSQQCLNGTLCSVSEQFCLVKYDSTYGYQYNPPFYQCYNPTYQ
;
A
#
# COMPACT_ATOMS: atom_id res chain seq x y z
N MET A 1 37.27 -68.20 3.92
CA MET A 1 38.63 -67.83 3.47
C MET A 1 38.64 -66.33 3.22
N PHE A 2 39.45 -65.63 4.03
CA PHE A 2 40.07 -64.30 3.89
C PHE A 2 39.23 -63.14 3.30
N THR A 3 38.69 -62.19 4.07
CA THR A 3 39.34 -61.06 4.82
C THR A 3 40.24 -60.16 3.97
N SER A 4 39.94 -58.85 3.95
CA SER A 4 40.91 -57.74 3.80
C SER A 4 40.09 -56.44 3.74
N SER A 5 39.86 -55.74 4.86
CA SER A 5 40.71 -54.75 5.54
C SER A 5 40.71 -53.37 4.88
N ALA A 6 40.22 -52.38 5.64
CA ALA A 6 40.31 -50.95 5.38
C ALA A 6 41.78 -50.45 5.27
N PRO A 7 42.00 -49.17 4.93
CA PRO A 7 42.18 -48.25 6.06
C PRO A 7 41.49 -46.88 5.91
N LYS A 8 41.24 -46.33 7.10
CA LYS A 8 40.87 -44.94 7.40
C LYS A 8 41.95 -43.98 6.89
N GLU A 9 41.57 -42.96 6.12
CA GLU A 9 42.40 -41.76 5.96
C GLU A 9 41.82 -40.59 6.77
N ARG A 10 42.70 -40.04 7.61
CA ARG A 10 42.50 -38.86 8.44
C ARG A 10 42.60 -37.63 7.54
N VAL A 11 41.49 -36.92 7.30
CA VAL A 11 41.57 -35.55 6.78
C VAL A 11 42.04 -34.64 7.91
N ARG A 12 43.29 -34.19 7.80
CA ARG A 12 43.87 -33.15 8.65
C ARG A 12 43.15 -31.83 8.35
N VAL A 13 42.48 -31.27 9.34
CA VAL A 13 42.04 -29.88 9.34
C VAL A 13 43.29 -29.00 9.36
N TRP A 14 43.59 -28.36 8.24
CA TRP A 14 44.53 -27.25 8.19
C TRP A 14 43.75 -25.97 8.52
N ILE A 15 43.91 -25.48 9.75
CA ILE A 15 43.58 -24.10 10.08
C ILE A 15 44.65 -23.24 9.40
N ILE A 16 44.32 -22.62 8.27
CA ILE A 16 45.12 -21.53 7.71
C ILE A 16 44.61 -20.25 8.35
N LEU A 17 45.40 -19.71 9.29
CA LEU A 17 45.25 -18.34 9.78
C LEU A 17 45.37 -17.37 8.59
N ALA A 18 44.32 -16.59 8.35
CA ALA A 18 44.43 -15.39 7.54
C ALA A 18 45.23 -14.33 8.32
N LEU A 19 46.51 -14.19 7.97
CA LEU A 19 47.36 -13.09 8.39
C LEU A 19 46.92 -11.82 7.67
N CYS A 20 46.14 -10.97 8.35
CA CYS A 20 46.14 -9.54 8.03
C CYS A 20 47.53 -9.01 8.40
N THR A 21 48.36 -8.73 7.39
CA THR A 21 49.62 -8.03 7.58
C THR A 21 49.31 -6.56 7.90
N LEU A 22 49.26 -6.26 9.20
CA LEU A 22 49.46 -4.92 9.72
C LEU A 22 50.90 -4.51 9.39
N THR A 23 51.05 -3.63 8.41
CA THR A 23 52.29 -2.88 8.27
C THR A 23 52.42 -1.96 9.47
N ASN A 24 53.51 -2.15 10.22
CA ASN A 24 53.98 -1.27 11.28
C ASN A 24 54.15 0.15 10.73
N VAL A 25 53.12 0.99 10.91
CA VAL A 25 53.34 2.43 10.99
C VAL A 25 53.71 2.69 12.44
N GLN A 26 54.96 3.13 12.62
CA GLN A 26 55.50 3.61 13.88
C GLN A 26 54.47 4.50 14.58
N SER A 27 54.39 4.33 15.90
CA SER A 27 53.69 5.21 16.82
C SER A 27 54.22 6.65 16.69
N GLN A 28 53.68 7.38 15.74
CA GLN A 28 53.54 8.82 15.83
C GLN A 28 52.27 9.06 16.64
N SER A 29 52.44 9.73 17.78
CA SER A 29 51.39 10.44 18.49
C SER A 29 50.63 11.31 17.49
N THR A 30 49.51 10.80 16.97
CA THR A 30 48.57 11.57 16.18
C THR A 30 47.85 12.47 17.16
N LEU A 31 48.25 13.75 17.15
CA LEU A 31 47.42 14.84 17.60
C LEU A 31 46.01 14.62 17.05
N SER A 32 45.02 14.48 17.92
CA SER A 32 43.61 14.53 17.53
C SER A 32 43.41 15.77 16.66
N PRO A 33 42.78 15.66 15.48
CA PRO A 33 42.50 16.84 14.68
C PRO A 33 41.64 17.78 15.52
N SER A 34 42.21 18.93 15.86
CA SER A 34 41.48 20.00 16.51
C SER A 34 40.44 20.51 15.52
N VAL A 35 39.20 20.05 15.67
CA VAL A 35 38.06 20.59 14.92
C VAL A 35 37.94 22.07 15.31
N SER A 36 38.35 22.95 14.39
CA SER A 36 38.25 24.40 14.56
C SER A 36 36.93 24.86 13.96
N CYS A 37 36.05 25.41 14.79
CA CYS A 37 34.75 25.91 14.34
C CYS A 37 34.87 27.34 13.79
N PRO A 38 34.06 27.70 12.78
CA PRO A 38 34.14 29.00 12.13
C PRO A 38 33.57 30.11 13.03
N GLY A 39 34.44 30.83 13.73
CA GLY A 39 34.12 32.12 14.37
C GLY A 39 33.60 32.05 15.81
N SER A 40 33.61 33.21 16.48
CA SER A 40 33.09 33.38 17.84
C SER A 40 31.57 33.18 17.87
N GLY A 41 31.11 32.07 18.47
CA GLY A 41 29.70 31.69 18.55
C GLY A 41 29.45 30.19 18.34
N PHE A 42 30.45 29.44 17.86
CA PHE A 42 30.37 27.99 17.67
C PHE A 42 31.20 27.23 18.72
N GLY A 43 30.67 26.11 19.21
CA GLY A 43 31.36 25.16 20.08
C GLY A 43 31.59 23.83 19.39
N VAL A 44 32.47 22.99 19.96
CA VAL A 44 32.74 21.63 19.48
C VAL A 44 31.99 20.63 20.35
N CYS A 45 31.30 19.68 19.74
CA CYS A 45 30.64 18.54 20.38
C CYS A 45 31.08 17.25 19.66
N GLY A 46 31.93 16.44 20.28
CA GLY A 46 32.60 15.34 19.59
C GLY A 46 33.43 15.85 18.42
N ASN A 47 33.10 15.42 17.20
CA ASN A 47 33.78 15.84 15.96
C ASN A 47 32.97 16.88 15.15
N GLN A 48 31.92 17.47 15.73
CA GLN A 48 31.01 18.39 15.04
C GLN A 48 30.99 19.76 15.71
N CYS A 49 30.81 20.81 14.91
CA CYS A 49 30.59 22.16 15.39
C CYS A 49 29.09 22.43 15.60
N TYR A 50 28.73 23.14 16.66
CA TYR A 50 27.36 23.55 16.95
C TYR A 50 27.29 25.03 17.33
N ASN A 51 26.16 25.69 17.07
CA ASN A 51 25.95 27.10 17.40
C ASN A 51 25.55 27.22 18.89
N GLN A 52 26.41 27.82 19.71
CA GLN A 52 26.19 27.93 21.16
C GLN A 52 24.99 28.81 21.54
N SER A 53 24.51 29.67 20.63
CA SER A 53 23.35 30.52 20.89
C SER A 53 22.03 29.73 20.88
N THR A 54 21.90 28.74 20.00
CA THR A 54 20.67 27.98 19.75
C THR A 54 20.74 26.50 20.12
N GLN A 55 21.95 25.96 20.34
CA GLN A 55 22.20 24.55 20.58
C GLN A 55 23.10 24.35 21.79
N GLN A 56 23.14 23.12 22.31
CA GLN A 56 23.97 22.68 23.43
C GLN A 56 24.49 21.28 23.16
N CYS A 57 25.70 20.98 23.64
CA CYS A 57 26.28 19.64 23.57
C CYS A 57 25.94 18.85 24.83
N LEU A 58 25.20 17.75 24.69
CA LEU A 58 24.87 16.83 25.77
C LEU A 58 25.46 15.46 25.45
N ASN A 59 26.46 15.03 26.24
CA ASN A 59 27.13 13.73 26.11
C ASN A 59 27.53 13.37 24.66
N GLY A 60 28.19 14.30 23.96
CA GLY A 60 28.63 14.13 22.57
C GLY A 60 27.53 14.25 21.51
N THR A 61 26.28 14.58 21.89
CA THR A 61 25.15 14.79 20.98
C THR A 61 24.74 16.27 20.98
N ILE A 62 24.55 16.85 19.79
CA ILE A 62 24.10 18.24 19.65
C ILE A 62 22.57 18.29 19.78
N CYS A 63 22.07 18.98 20.81
CA CYS A 63 20.65 19.20 21.04
C CYS A 63 20.29 20.68 20.90
N SER A 64 19.03 21.01 20.63
CA SER A 64 18.56 22.40 20.72
C SER A 64 18.58 22.87 22.17
N ARG A 65 18.78 24.17 22.39
CA ARG A 65 18.80 24.76 23.72
C ARG A 65 17.44 24.56 24.41
N GLY A 66 17.45 24.05 25.64
CA GLY A 66 16.23 23.71 26.40
C GLY A 66 15.76 22.26 26.23
N GLN A 67 16.31 21.50 25.27
CA GLN A 67 16.11 20.06 25.20
C GLN A 67 16.96 19.33 26.24
N GLN A 68 16.55 18.11 26.59
CA GLN A 68 17.29 17.19 27.45
C GLN A 68 17.70 15.94 26.65
N LEU A 69 18.63 15.16 27.19
CA LEU A 69 19.11 13.94 26.56
C LEU A 69 18.41 12.71 27.18
N CYS A 70 17.88 11.83 26.33
CA CYS A 70 17.37 10.52 26.71
C CYS A 70 18.22 9.44 26.02
N VAL A 71 18.77 8.50 26.79
CA VAL A 71 19.42 7.32 26.22
C VAL A 71 18.33 6.31 25.90
N VAL A 72 17.87 6.24 24.66
CA VAL A 72 16.75 5.38 24.25
C VAL A 72 17.27 3.97 23.95
N LYS A 73 16.75 2.97 24.66
CA LYS A 73 17.04 1.54 24.45
C LYS A 73 15.88 0.77 23.83
N TYR A 74 14.66 1.30 23.91
CA TYR A 74 13.45 0.64 23.43
C TYR A 74 12.59 1.60 22.61
N GLU A 75 12.03 1.10 21.52
CA GLU A 75 11.10 1.87 20.69
C GLU A 75 9.69 1.86 21.32
N THR A 76 9.08 3.03 21.47
CA THR A 76 7.84 3.21 22.25
C THR A 76 6.59 2.64 21.59
N TRP A 77 6.62 2.39 20.28
CA TRP A 77 5.45 1.92 19.53
C TRP A 77 5.22 0.42 19.62
N TYR A 78 6.28 -0.37 19.65
CA TYR A 78 6.18 -1.85 19.62
C TYR A 78 6.95 -2.55 20.74
N GLY A 79 7.75 -1.80 21.52
CA GLY A 79 8.53 -2.36 22.62
C GLY A 79 9.73 -3.21 22.17
N TYR A 80 10.17 -3.07 20.91
CA TYR A 80 11.38 -3.73 20.44
C TYR A 80 12.62 -3.04 21.03
N PRO A 81 13.62 -3.82 21.50
CA PRO A 81 14.92 -3.27 21.86
C PRO A 81 15.64 -2.79 20.60
N TYR A 82 16.24 -1.61 20.66
CA TYR A 82 17.21 -1.20 19.64
C TYR A 82 18.46 -2.09 19.76
N SER A 83 19.04 -2.46 18.61
CA SER A 83 20.30 -3.22 18.55
C SER A 83 21.48 -2.47 19.19
N SER A 84 21.36 -1.16 19.41
CA SER A 84 22.29 -0.34 20.20
C SER A 84 21.58 0.85 20.84
N PRO A 85 21.89 1.24 22.10
CA PRO A 85 21.32 2.42 22.73
C PRO A 85 21.62 3.68 21.90
N SER A 86 20.61 4.51 21.63
CA SER A 86 20.79 5.78 20.91
C SER A 86 20.50 6.98 21.82
N ASN A 87 21.35 8.01 21.75
CA ASN A 87 21.12 9.27 22.44
C ASN A 87 20.13 10.12 21.63
N GLN A 88 18.97 10.42 22.20
CA GLN A 88 17.95 11.26 21.57
C GLN A 88 17.69 12.53 22.39
N CYS A 89 17.68 13.67 21.72
CA CYS A 89 17.30 14.94 22.32
C CYS A 89 15.77 15.04 22.39
N TYR A 90 15.23 15.46 23.52
CA TYR A 90 13.79 15.60 23.71
C TYR A 90 13.41 16.90 24.40
N ASN A 91 12.19 17.37 24.19
CA ASN A 91 11.71 18.59 24.82
C ASN A 91 10.96 18.25 26.13
N PRO A 92 11.46 18.66 27.30
CA PRO A 92 10.83 18.33 28.59
C PRO A 92 9.45 18.98 28.79
N THR A 93 9.03 19.94 27.95
CA THR A 93 7.68 20.54 28.06
C THR A 93 6.58 19.64 27.53
N ASN A 94 6.88 18.71 26.63
CA ASN A 94 5.90 17.82 26.00
C ASN A 94 6.33 16.35 25.93
N GLN A 95 7.53 16.01 26.38
CA GLN A 95 8.08 14.66 26.40
C GLN A 95 8.76 14.39 27.75
N SER A 96 8.83 13.11 28.13
CA SER A 96 9.56 12.67 29.32
C SER A 96 10.39 11.43 29.02
N CYS A 97 11.58 11.32 29.63
CA CYS A 97 12.43 10.15 29.49
C CYS A 97 12.31 9.27 30.74
N TRP A 98 11.79 8.06 30.58
CA TRP A 98 11.62 7.10 31.67
C TRP A 98 12.20 5.75 31.27
N ASN A 99 13.09 5.19 32.11
CA ASN A 99 13.73 3.88 31.89
C ASN A 99 14.22 3.68 30.46
N ASN A 100 14.99 4.65 29.94
CA ASN A 100 15.56 4.59 28.58
C ASN A 100 14.51 4.52 27.46
N SER A 101 13.34 5.13 27.68
CA SER A 101 12.25 5.25 26.70
C SER A 101 11.70 6.68 26.69
N LEU A 102 11.38 7.20 25.50
CA LEU A 102 10.87 8.56 25.34
C LEU A 102 9.34 8.58 25.24
N CYS A 103 8.64 9.09 26.25
CA CYS A 103 7.18 9.18 26.23
C CYS A 103 6.73 10.51 25.61
N GLU A 104 5.88 10.47 24.59
CA GLU A 104 5.16 11.64 24.10
C GLU A 104 4.01 11.99 25.06
N TYR A 105 4.00 13.22 25.56
CA TYR A 105 3.07 13.81 26.53
C TYR A 105 3.12 13.26 27.98
N PRO A 106 3.00 14.13 29.00
CA PRO A 106 3.00 13.73 30.41
C PRO A 106 1.84 12.79 30.80
N TYR A 107 0.75 12.76 30.03
CA TYR A 107 -0.39 11.88 30.25
C TYR A 107 -0.18 10.42 29.80
N ARG A 108 0.94 10.11 29.10
CA ARG A 108 1.30 8.74 28.71
C ARG A 108 2.32 8.09 29.63
N SER A 109 2.41 8.52 30.89
CA SER A 109 3.23 7.88 31.90
C SER A 109 2.37 7.34 33.05
N CYS A 110 2.70 6.14 33.53
CA CYS A 110 2.03 5.50 34.66
C CYS A 110 3.06 4.70 35.43
N ASN A 111 3.13 4.89 36.75
CA ASN A 111 4.09 4.21 37.62
C ASN A 111 5.53 4.19 37.05
N GLN A 112 6.05 5.37 36.65
CA GLN A 112 7.41 5.56 36.13
C GLN A 112 7.74 4.78 34.83
N ARG A 113 6.73 4.46 34.02
CA ARG A 113 6.86 3.82 32.71
C ARG A 113 5.99 4.51 31.66
N CYS A 114 6.43 4.54 30.40
CA CYS A 114 5.58 4.95 29.28
C CYS A 114 4.47 3.92 29.00
N LEU A 115 3.24 4.39 28.82
CA LEU A 115 2.11 3.59 28.36
C LEU A 115 2.22 3.26 26.87
N ARG A 116 1.92 2.02 26.48
CA ARG A 116 1.71 1.62 25.08
C ARG A 116 0.39 2.16 24.54
N TYR A 117 0.17 2.11 23.23
CA TYR A 117 -1.05 2.62 22.58
C TYR A 117 -2.35 1.98 23.12
N ASN A 118 -2.28 0.73 23.54
CA ASN A 118 -3.39 0.00 24.15
C ASN A 118 -3.35 0.00 25.67
N GLU A 119 -2.52 0.80 26.32
CA GLU A 119 -2.40 0.85 27.78
C GLU A 119 -3.01 2.14 28.36
N LEU A 120 -3.75 2.02 29.45
CA LEU A 120 -4.39 3.12 30.18
C LEU A 120 -3.88 3.13 31.63
N CYS A 121 -3.69 4.32 32.22
CA CYS A 121 -3.33 4.43 33.63
C CYS A 121 -4.58 4.68 34.48
N ILE A 122 -4.89 3.76 35.40
CA ILE A 122 -5.94 3.95 36.40
C ILE A 122 -5.29 4.36 37.73
N ASN A 123 -5.77 5.47 38.30
CA ASN A 123 -5.36 6.00 39.61
C ASN A 123 -3.84 6.22 39.77
N ASN A 124 -3.13 6.61 38.70
CA ASN A 124 -1.68 6.81 38.67
C ASN A 124 -0.80 5.61 39.05
N MET A 125 -1.39 4.42 39.26
CA MET A 125 -0.67 3.25 39.78
C MET A 125 -0.84 1.99 38.95
N THR A 126 -1.99 1.79 38.28
CA THR A 126 -2.27 0.56 37.53
C THR A 126 -2.24 0.80 36.04
N VAL A 127 -1.37 0.09 35.33
CA VAL A 127 -1.37 0.04 33.86
C VAL A 127 -2.37 -1.03 33.41
N CYS A 128 -3.40 -0.60 32.72
CA CYS A 128 -4.44 -1.42 32.13
C CYS A 128 -4.14 -1.63 30.66
N THR A 129 -3.81 -2.85 30.26
CA THR A 129 -3.82 -3.20 28.84
C THR A 129 -5.27 -3.41 28.41
N MET A 130 -5.74 -2.61 27.46
CA MET A 130 -7.02 -2.80 26.77
C MET A 130 -6.96 -4.11 25.98
N ILE A 131 -7.26 -5.22 26.64
CA ILE A 131 -7.43 -6.52 26.02
C ILE A 131 -8.89 -6.58 25.55
N ASN A 132 -9.09 -6.53 24.23
CA ASN A 132 -10.36 -6.85 23.56
C ASN A 132 -11.58 -6.03 24.00
N TRP A 133 -11.64 -4.76 23.58
CA TRP A 133 -12.92 -4.09 23.41
C TRP A 133 -13.33 -4.18 21.95
N TYR A 134 -14.60 -4.55 21.74
CA TYR A 134 -15.28 -4.76 20.46
C TYR A 134 -14.57 -4.14 19.24
N TYR A 135 -13.81 -4.99 18.52
CA TYR A 135 -13.70 -4.80 17.08
C TYR A 135 -15.10 -5.05 16.51
N SER A 136 -15.91 -4.00 16.40
CA SER A 136 -16.98 -4.05 15.42
C SER A 136 -16.28 -4.03 14.07
N TYR A 137 -16.04 -5.22 13.51
CA TYR A 137 -15.68 -5.39 12.11
C TYR A 137 -16.87 -4.91 11.29
N TYR A 138 -16.95 -3.60 11.04
CA TYR A 138 -17.62 -3.11 9.86
C TYR A 138 -16.70 -3.43 8.69
N TYR A 139 -16.95 -4.58 8.05
CA TYR A 139 -16.45 -4.89 6.72
C TYR A 139 -17.09 -3.90 5.74
N SER A 140 -16.53 -2.69 5.68
CA SER A 140 -16.69 -1.80 4.54
C SER A 140 -15.40 -1.91 3.73
N TYR A 141 -15.49 -2.65 2.63
CA TYR A 141 -14.44 -2.68 1.62
C TYR A 141 -14.20 -1.25 1.13
N TYR A 142 -12.93 -0.82 1.20
CA TYR A 142 -12.37 0.45 0.75
C TYR A 142 -12.60 1.70 1.63
N TYR A 143 -11.48 2.42 1.80
CA TYR A 143 -11.25 3.74 2.39
C TYR A 143 -10.88 3.83 3.88
N TYR A 144 -9.60 4.20 4.08
CA TYR A 144 -8.97 4.85 5.24
C TYR A 144 -9.46 4.43 6.64
N TYR A 145 -8.58 3.72 7.35
CA TYR A 145 -8.64 3.47 8.79
C TYR A 145 -8.57 4.79 9.59
N TYR A 146 -9.65 5.54 9.64
CA TYR A 146 -9.89 6.52 10.69
C TYR A 146 -10.43 5.77 11.90
N PHE A 147 -9.54 5.46 12.84
CA PHE A 147 -9.90 5.01 14.18
C PHE A 147 -10.66 6.14 14.89
N SER A 148 -11.97 6.16 14.72
CA SER A 148 -12.84 6.94 15.60
C SER A 148 -12.95 6.16 16.89
N PHE A 149 -12.13 6.53 17.89
CA PHE A 149 -12.45 6.24 19.27
C PHE A 149 -13.82 6.87 19.52
N TYR A 150 -14.87 6.07 19.50
CA TYR A 150 -16.11 6.49 20.14
C TYR A 150 -15.72 6.95 21.54
N ASN A 151 -16.17 8.14 21.92
CA ASN A 151 -16.04 8.75 23.24
C ASN A 151 -16.69 7.87 24.32
N TYR A 152 -16.16 6.65 24.51
CA TYR A 152 -16.42 5.87 25.69
C TYR A 152 -15.65 6.58 26.78
N GLN A 153 -16.39 7.12 27.75
CA GLN A 153 -15.87 7.82 28.90
C GLN A 153 -14.89 6.90 29.66
N VAL A 154 -13.59 6.99 29.32
CA VAL A 154 -12.48 6.27 29.95
C VAL A 154 -12.46 6.49 31.48
N SER A 155 -13.13 7.54 31.96
CA SER A 155 -13.36 7.89 33.36
C SER A 155 -14.18 6.86 34.16
N GLN A 156 -14.74 5.80 33.56
CA GLN A 156 -15.56 4.80 34.27
C GLN A 156 -14.88 3.45 34.52
N MET A 157 -13.71 3.18 33.92
CA MET A 157 -13.03 1.88 34.14
C MET A 157 -12.50 1.72 35.57
N LYS A 158 -12.60 0.50 36.11
CA LYS A 158 -12.11 0.15 37.45
C LYS A 158 -11.07 -0.95 37.38
N SER A 159 -10.22 -1.04 38.41
CA SER A 159 -9.22 -2.11 38.57
C SER A 159 -9.68 -3.12 39.63
N CYS A 160 -9.49 -4.40 39.33
CA CYS A 160 -9.71 -5.54 40.22
C CYS A 160 -8.43 -6.39 40.18
N ASN A 161 -7.62 -6.34 41.24
CA ASN A 161 -6.34 -7.05 41.34
C ASN A 161 -5.39 -6.83 40.14
N GLY A 162 -5.32 -5.58 39.64
CA GLY A 162 -4.48 -5.21 38.50
C GLY A 162 -5.07 -5.52 37.12
N ILE A 163 -6.25 -6.15 37.05
CA ILE A 163 -7.00 -6.36 35.81
C ILE A 163 -8.13 -5.34 35.73
N CYS A 164 -8.33 -4.75 34.56
CA CYS A 164 -9.26 -3.65 34.38
C CYS A 164 -10.59 -4.16 33.81
N TYR A 165 -11.69 -3.64 34.33
CA TYR A 165 -13.04 -4.05 33.97
C TYR A 165 -13.94 -2.84 33.81
N ASP A 166 -14.97 -2.96 32.97
CA ASP A 166 -16.00 -1.93 32.86
C ASP A 166 -17.14 -2.25 33.84
N PRO A 167 -17.36 -1.42 34.87
CA PRO A 167 -18.45 -1.62 35.82
C PRO A 167 -19.86 -1.59 35.20
N ALA A 168 -20.02 -1.12 33.95
CA ALA A 168 -21.29 -1.21 33.22
C ALA A 168 -21.63 -2.64 32.80
N PHE A 169 -20.63 -3.52 32.66
CA PHE A 169 -20.82 -4.90 32.20
C PHE A 169 -20.29 -5.96 33.16
N GLN A 170 -19.42 -5.58 34.09
CA GLN A 170 -18.63 -6.48 34.92
C GLN A 170 -18.61 -6.03 36.39
N VAL A 171 -18.42 -6.97 37.31
CA VAL A 171 -18.28 -6.74 38.74
C VAL A 171 -17.03 -7.45 39.26
N CYS A 172 -16.33 -6.83 40.21
CA CYS A 172 -15.21 -7.43 40.92
C CYS A 172 -15.72 -8.07 42.22
N THR A 173 -15.63 -9.38 42.33
CA THR A 173 -15.97 -10.15 43.53
C THR A 173 -14.78 -11.04 43.91
N ASN A 174 -14.32 -10.94 45.16
CA ASN A 174 -13.17 -11.71 45.68
C ASN A 174 -11.95 -11.70 44.76
N SER A 175 -11.56 -10.51 44.27
CA SER A 175 -10.43 -10.33 43.35
C SER A 175 -10.58 -11.01 41.98
N THR A 176 -11.80 -11.43 41.60
CA THR A 176 -12.14 -11.97 40.28
C THR A 176 -13.15 -11.09 39.56
N ILE A 177 -12.98 -10.92 38.24
CA ILE A 177 -13.92 -10.16 37.40
C ILE A 177 -14.98 -11.12 36.87
N GLN A 178 -16.25 -10.80 37.12
CA GLN A 178 -17.40 -11.56 36.64
C GLN A 178 -18.28 -10.65 35.78
N CYS A 179 -18.91 -11.19 34.73
CA CYS A 179 -19.91 -10.44 33.98
C CYS A 179 -21.17 -10.22 34.85
N ILE A 180 -21.76 -9.03 34.79
CA ILE A 180 -23.09 -8.76 35.37
C ILE A 180 -24.15 -9.59 34.64
N ASN A 181 -24.13 -9.59 33.31
CA ASN A 181 -24.87 -10.55 32.48
C ASN A 181 -23.92 -11.21 31.50
N ASN A 182 -24.04 -12.53 31.34
CA ASN A 182 -23.16 -13.34 30.51
C ASN A 182 -23.95 -13.97 29.34
N CYS A 183 -23.38 -13.89 28.14
CA CYS A 183 -23.86 -14.56 26.93
C CYS A 183 -22.70 -15.35 26.32
N SER A 184 -22.64 -16.66 26.57
CA SER A 184 -21.59 -17.57 26.06
C SER A 184 -20.15 -17.08 26.27
N GLY A 185 -19.86 -16.46 27.42
CA GLY A 185 -18.55 -15.93 27.77
C GLY A 185 -18.36 -14.43 27.48
N LEU A 186 -19.34 -13.77 26.86
CA LEU A 186 -19.34 -12.33 26.60
C LEU A 186 -20.20 -11.59 27.63
N CYS A 187 -19.65 -10.54 28.23
CA CYS A 187 -20.41 -9.66 29.11
C CYS A 187 -21.29 -8.71 28.29
N TYR A 188 -22.55 -8.52 28.71
CA TYR A 188 -23.47 -7.59 28.04
C TYR A 188 -24.35 -6.83 29.02
N ASN A 189 -24.90 -5.70 28.58
CA ASN A 189 -25.79 -4.86 29.39
C ASN A 189 -27.25 -5.19 29.07
N SER A 190 -27.94 -5.89 29.98
CA SER A 190 -29.33 -6.33 29.78
C SER A 190 -30.35 -5.18 29.63
N SER A 191 -29.98 -3.93 29.95
CA SER A 191 -30.85 -2.77 29.74
C SER A 191 -30.96 -2.33 28.28
N SER A 192 -29.90 -2.53 27.47
CA SER A 192 -29.83 -2.12 26.05
C SER A 192 -29.64 -3.29 25.09
N GLN A 193 -29.15 -4.42 25.59
CA GLN A 193 -28.80 -5.62 24.84
C GLN A 193 -29.55 -6.85 25.36
N GLN A 194 -29.52 -7.92 24.59
CA GLN A 194 -30.11 -9.22 24.89
C GLN A 194 -29.21 -10.33 24.36
N CYS A 195 -29.22 -11.48 25.02
CA CYS A 195 -28.51 -12.67 24.56
C CYS A 195 -29.46 -13.55 23.74
N LEU A 196 -29.17 -13.73 22.46
CA LEU A 196 -29.93 -14.61 21.56
C LEU A 196 -29.00 -15.73 21.10
N ASN A 197 -29.25 -16.94 21.59
CA ASN A 197 -28.50 -18.17 21.27
C ASN A 197 -26.96 -17.98 21.28
N GLY A 198 -26.45 -17.38 22.36
CA GLY A 198 -25.02 -17.14 22.55
C GLY A 198 -24.44 -15.92 21.82
N THR A 199 -25.28 -15.12 21.15
CA THR A 199 -24.88 -13.85 20.51
C THR A 199 -25.51 -12.67 21.23
N VAL A 200 -24.72 -11.61 21.45
CA VAL A 200 -25.22 -10.36 22.05
C VAL A 200 -25.81 -9.48 20.95
N CYS A 201 -27.12 -9.22 21.02
CA CYS A 201 -27.82 -8.33 20.10
C CYS A 201 -28.36 -7.10 20.85
N SER A 202 -28.59 -6.00 20.14
CA SER A 202 -29.37 -4.88 20.68
C SER A 202 -30.82 -5.32 20.93
N ARG A 203 -31.53 -4.69 21.88
CA ARG A 203 -32.94 -5.01 22.15
C ARG A 203 -33.89 -4.82 20.95
N SER A 204 -33.54 -3.92 20.03
CA SER A 204 -34.30 -3.68 18.79
C SER A 204 -33.94 -4.64 17.64
N GLN A 205 -32.87 -5.43 17.78
CA GLN A 205 -32.42 -6.35 16.75
C GLN A 205 -33.09 -7.71 16.90
N GLN A 206 -33.25 -8.38 15.77
CA GLN A 206 -33.65 -9.77 15.69
C GLN A 206 -32.46 -10.65 15.34
N PHE A 207 -32.68 -11.96 15.36
CA PHE A 207 -31.64 -12.97 15.23
C PHE A 207 -31.87 -13.84 14.01
N CYS A 208 -30.81 -14.07 13.22
CA CYS A 208 -30.86 -14.90 12.02
C CYS A 208 -29.79 -15.98 12.08
N PHE A 209 -30.15 -17.20 11.71
CA PHE A 209 -29.19 -18.26 11.40
C PHE A 209 -28.77 -18.12 9.93
N VAL A 210 -27.55 -17.62 9.71
CA VAL A 210 -27.02 -17.28 8.40
C VAL A 210 -26.19 -18.44 7.86
N LYS A 211 -26.67 -18.99 6.74
CA LYS A 211 -26.00 -20.05 5.99
C LYS A 211 -25.48 -19.56 4.65
N TYR A 212 -26.13 -18.56 4.04
CA TYR A 212 -25.71 -18.04 2.74
C TYR A 212 -25.54 -16.52 2.75
N ASP A 213 -24.50 -16.07 2.03
CA ASP A 213 -24.30 -14.67 1.69
C ASP A 213 -25.44 -14.18 0.78
N SER A 214 -26.07 -13.06 1.13
CA SER A 214 -27.21 -12.54 0.37
C SER A 214 -26.82 -11.88 -0.95
N THR A 215 -25.55 -11.57 -1.17
CA THR A 215 -25.08 -10.86 -2.37
C THR A 215 -24.75 -11.84 -3.49
N TYR A 216 -24.03 -12.90 -3.18
CA TYR A 216 -23.49 -13.85 -4.14
C TYR A 216 -24.07 -15.26 -3.95
N GLY A 217 -24.75 -15.53 -2.83
CA GLY A 217 -25.30 -16.85 -2.52
C GLY A 217 -24.24 -17.84 -2.01
N TYR A 218 -23.05 -17.38 -1.63
CA TYR A 218 -22.01 -18.26 -1.09
C TYR A 218 -22.43 -18.89 0.22
N GLN A 219 -22.20 -20.18 0.37
CA GLN A 219 -22.47 -20.89 1.63
C GLN A 219 -21.34 -20.67 2.62
N TYR A 220 -21.68 -20.24 3.84
CA TYR A 220 -20.74 -20.21 4.96
C TYR A 220 -20.59 -21.59 5.57
N ASN A 221 -19.34 -21.99 5.82
CA ASN A 221 -19.01 -23.22 6.52
C ASN A 221 -17.92 -22.94 7.58
N PRO A 222 -18.24 -22.96 8.88
CA PRO A 222 -19.56 -23.24 9.46
C PRO A 222 -20.57 -22.09 9.24
N PRO A 223 -21.89 -22.38 9.24
CA PRO A 223 -22.90 -21.33 9.33
C PRO A 223 -22.77 -20.61 10.68
N TYR A 224 -23.24 -19.37 10.74
CA TYR A 224 -23.11 -18.56 11.95
C TYR A 224 -24.41 -17.82 12.24
N TYR A 225 -24.47 -17.26 13.44
CA TYR A 225 -25.60 -16.50 13.91
C TYR A 225 -25.31 -15.01 13.86
N GLN A 226 -26.28 -14.21 13.42
CA GLN A 226 -26.10 -12.77 13.27
C GLN A 226 -27.35 -11.99 13.68
N CYS A 227 -27.12 -10.89 14.39
CA CYS A 227 -28.16 -9.93 14.71
C CYS A 227 -28.43 -9.03 13.50
N TYR A 228 -29.69 -8.76 13.20
CA TYR A 228 -30.09 -7.85 12.11
C TYR A 228 -31.17 -6.88 12.57
N ASN A 229 -31.30 -5.76 11.88
CA ASN A 229 -32.31 -4.77 12.20
C ASN A 229 -33.58 -5.02 11.36
N PRO A 230 -34.71 -5.42 11.97
CA PRO A 230 -35.92 -5.74 11.24
C PRO A 230 -36.57 -4.52 10.56
N THR A 231 -36.15 -3.28 10.87
CA THR A 231 -36.71 -2.08 10.22
C THR A 231 -36.24 -1.90 8.79
N ASN A 232 -35.08 -2.45 8.42
CA ASN A 232 -34.47 -2.29 7.10
C ASN A 232 -33.91 -3.60 6.53
N GLN A 233 -33.94 -4.70 7.28
CA GLN A 233 -33.44 -5.99 6.87
C GLN A 233 -34.44 -7.10 7.20
N SER A 234 -34.33 -8.22 6.50
CA SER A 234 -35.12 -9.42 6.75
C SER A 234 -34.24 -10.65 6.68
N CYS A 235 -34.50 -11.61 7.57
CA CYS A 235 -33.88 -12.94 7.53
C CYS A 235 -34.78 -13.88 6.71
N LEU A 236 -34.38 -14.18 5.48
CA LEU A 236 -35.13 -15.01 4.54
C LEU A 236 -34.26 -16.17 4.07
N ASN A 237 -34.75 -17.40 4.27
CA ASN A 237 -34.07 -18.65 3.87
C ASN A 237 -32.57 -18.69 4.25
N ASN A 238 -32.27 -18.41 5.52
CA ASN A 238 -30.90 -18.39 6.06
C ASN A 238 -29.95 -17.35 5.44
N SER A 239 -30.50 -16.24 4.96
CA SER A 239 -29.75 -15.06 4.51
C SER A 239 -30.37 -13.78 5.07
N ILE A 240 -29.53 -12.79 5.36
CA ILE A 240 -29.98 -11.44 5.72
C ILE A 240 -29.87 -10.55 4.47
N CYS A 241 -30.96 -9.91 4.08
CA CYS A 241 -30.98 -8.95 2.97
C CYS A 241 -31.73 -7.69 3.34
N ASP A 242 -31.42 -6.62 2.61
CA ASP A 242 -32.11 -5.34 2.75
C ASP A 242 -33.56 -5.47 2.27
N TYR A 243 -34.49 -5.02 3.10
CA TYR A 243 -35.92 -5.07 2.84
C TYR A 243 -36.48 -3.65 2.59
N PRO A 244 -37.37 -3.47 1.60
CA PRO A 244 -37.94 -4.47 0.68
C PRO A 244 -37.09 -4.72 -0.58
N SER A 245 -36.04 -3.94 -0.82
CA SER A 245 -35.34 -3.84 -2.10
C SER A 245 -34.66 -5.12 -2.57
N ARG A 246 -34.24 -6.00 -1.65
CA ARG A 246 -33.51 -7.24 -1.97
C ARG A 246 -34.26 -8.50 -1.55
N SER A 247 -35.59 -8.44 -1.50
CA SER A 247 -36.43 -9.60 -1.20
C SER A 247 -37.43 -9.87 -2.33
N CYS A 248 -37.65 -11.13 -2.65
CA CYS A 248 -38.64 -11.57 -3.63
C CYS A 248 -39.12 -12.97 -3.26
N ASN A 249 -40.42 -13.25 -3.26
CA ASN A 249 -40.96 -14.58 -2.98
C ASN A 249 -40.27 -15.31 -1.79
N GLN A 250 -40.17 -14.62 -0.64
CA GLN A 250 -39.55 -15.13 0.60
C GLN A 250 -38.07 -15.55 0.50
N ARG A 251 -37.34 -15.07 -0.50
CA ARG A 251 -35.89 -15.23 -0.64
C ARG A 251 -35.19 -13.89 -0.82
N CYS A 252 -33.93 -13.85 -0.42
CA CYS A 252 -33.05 -12.75 -0.75
C CYS A 252 -32.64 -12.82 -2.23
N LEU A 253 -32.68 -11.68 -2.92
CA LEU A 253 -32.20 -11.52 -4.29
C LEU A 253 -30.68 -11.41 -4.29
N ARG A 254 -30.00 -12.11 -5.18
CA ARG A 254 -28.55 -11.96 -5.44
C ARG A 254 -28.24 -10.67 -6.20
N TYR A 255 -26.95 -10.38 -6.36
CA TYR A 255 -26.43 -9.18 -7.01
C TYR A 255 -26.93 -8.98 -8.45
N ASN A 256 -27.24 -10.06 -9.15
CA ASN A 256 -27.72 -10.05 -10.54
C ASN A 256 -29.17 -10.50 -10.66
N GLU A 257 -29.94 -10.48 -9.56
CA GLU A 257 -31.33 -10.90 -9.54
C GLU A 257 -32.27 -9.73 -9.29
N LEU A 258 -33.40 -9.70 -10.01
CA LEU A 258 -34.46 -8.72 -9.85
C LEU A 258 -35.78 -9.42 -9.55
N CYS A 259 -36.63 -8.80 -8.73
CA CYS A 259 -38.00 -9.26 -8.53
C CYS A 259 -38.92 -8.58 -9.54
N VAL A 260 -39.65 -9.36 -10.31
CA VAL A 260 -40.70 -8.89 -11.21
C VAL A 260 -42.05 -9.39 -10.68
N ASP A 261 -43.02 -8.47 -10.62
CA ASP A 261 -44.38 -8.72 -10.12
C ASP A 261 -44.45 -9.34 -8.71
N ASN A 262 -43.47 -9.02 -7.84
CA ASN A 262 -43.33 -9.51 -6.46
C ASN A 262 -43.22 -11.04 -6.30
N MET A 263 -43.18 -11.81 -7.40
CA MET A 263 -43.16 -13.28 -7.36
C MET A 263 -42.01 -13.89 -8.16
N THR A 264 -41.68 -13.34 -9.33
CA THR A 264 -40.73 -13.96 -10.25
C THR A 264 -39.35 -13.35 -10.08
N VAL A 265 -38.34 -14.21 -9.90
CA VAL A 265 -36.94 -13.79 -9.85
C VAL A 265 -36.34 -13.88 -11.25
N CYS A 266 -35.82 -12.75 -11.74
CA CYS A 266 -35.18 -12.63 -13.03
C CYS A 266 -33.66 -12.57 -12.86
N ASN A 267 -32.94 -13.49 -13.49
CA ASN A 267 -31.48 -13.46 -13.58
C ASN A 267 -31.05 -12.53 -14.71
N MET A 268 -30.31 -11.49 -14.39
CA MET A 268 -29.76 -10.53 -15.33
C MET A 268 -28.26 -10.73 -15.52
N THR A 269 -27.72 -10.19 -16.61
CA THR A 269 -26.28 -10.19 -16.87
C THR A 269 -25.55 -9.16 -16.01
N ASN A 270 -26.21 -8.04 -15.71
CA ASN A 270 -25.66 -6.93 -14.95
C ASN A 270 -26.21 -6.86 -13.53
N SER A 271 -25.59 -6.01 -12.70
CA SER A 271 -26.09 -5.68 -11.36
C SER A 271 -27.53 -5.16 -11.41
N TYR A 272 -28.33 -5.53 -10.41
CA TYR A 272 -29.69 -5.00 -10.24
C TYR A 272 -29.75 -3.46 -10.23
N ASN A 273 -28.70 -2.78 -9.75
CA ASN A 273 -28.58 -1.32 -9.72
C ASN A 273 -28.56 -0.66 -11.10
N ASN A 274 -28.27 -1.42 -12.16
CA ASN A 274 -28.23 -0.91 -13.53
C ASN A 274 -29.62 -0.88 -14.19
N TYR A 275 -30.65 -1.36 -13.50
CA TYR A 275 -32.01 -1.42 -14.02
C TYR A 275 -32.93 -0.48 -13.24
N GLN A 276 -33.73 0.30 -13.96
CA GLN A 276 -34.76 1.12 -13.34
C GLN A 276 -35.90 0.24 -12.82
N VAL A 277 -36.61 0.75 -11.80
CA VAL A 277 -37.80 0.09 -11.25
C VAL A 277 -38.82 -0.12 -12.38
N GLY A 278 -39.24 -1.38 -12.60
CA GLY A 278 -40.20 -1.75 -13.65
C GLY A 278 -39.64 -1.86 -15.07
N GLN A 279 -38.32 -1.69 -15.26
CA GLN A 279 -37.66 -1.85 -16.57
C GLN A 279 -37.64 -3.31 -17.03
N VAL A 280 -37.35 -4.25 -16.13
CA VAL A 280 -37.37 -5.68 -16.44
C VAL A 280 -38.81 -6.19 -16.31
N LYS A 281 -39.29 -6.87 -17.36
CA LYS A 281 -40.69 -7.35 -17.47
C LYS A 281 -40.72 -8.82 -17.85
N LEU A 282 -41.89 -9.43 -17.70
CA LEU A 282 -42.13 -10.80 -18.15
C LEU A 282 -42.77 -10.83 -19.55
N CYS A 283 -42.28 -11.74 -20.38
CA CYS A 283 -42.84 -12.11 -21.68
C CYS A 283 -43.02 -13.63 -21.67
N ASN A 284 -44.27 -14.09 -21.51
CA ASN A 284 -44.61 -15.51 -21.41
C ASN A 284 -43.74 -16.30 -20.39
N GLY A 285 -43.54 -15.72 -19.21
CA GLY A 285 -42.71 -16.31 -18.14
C GLY A 285 -41.20 -16.08 -18.27
N THR A 286 -40.73 -15.51 -19.38
CA THR A 286 -39.31 -15.17 -19.57
C THR A 286 -39.05 -13.70 -19.30
N CYS A 287 -38.02 -13.38 -18.54
CA CYS A 287 -37.64 -12.00 -18.23
C CYS A 287 -36.96 -11.33 -19.42
N TYR A 288 -37.29 -10.06 -19.68
CA TYR A 288 -36.65 -9.27 -20.72
C TYR A 288 -36.45 -7.82 -20.27
N ASP A 289 -35.42 -7.16 -20.81
CA ASP A 289 -35.12 -5.77 -20.54
C ASP A 289 -35.90 -4.86 -21.50
N SER A 290 -36.97 -4.22 -21.01
CA SER A 290 -37.82 -3.39 -21.87
C SER A 290 -37.18 -2.11 -22.39
N ALA A 291 -35.97 -1.75 -21.91
CA ALA A 291 -35.21 -0.64 -22.47
C ALA A 291 -34.54 -0.97 -23.81
N VAL A 292 -34.30 -2.27 -24.11
CA VAL A 292 -33.59 -2.70 -25.32
C VAL A 292 -34.30 -3.84 -26.07
N GLN A 293 -35.32 -4.43 -25.47
CA GLN A 293 -36.10 -5.54 -26.01
C GLN A 293 -37.59 -5.23 -26.01
N VAL A 294 -38.32 -5.91 -26.89
CA VAL A 294 -39.78 -5.84 -27.01
C VAL A 294 -40.35 -7.26 -27.00
N CYS A 295 -41.49 -7.43 -26.32
CA CYS A 295 -42.27 -8.66 -26.36
C CYS A 295 -43.43 -8.49 -27.34
N THR A 296 -43.48 -9.30 -28.39
CA THR A 296 -44.60 -9.31 -29.35
C THR A 296 -45.05 -10.74 -29.54
N ASN A 297 -46.34 -11.02 -29.29
CA ASN A 297 -46.93 -12.36 -29.36
C ASN A 297 -46.15 -13.41 -28.54
N GLY A 298 -45.66 -13.03 -27.35
CA GLY A 298 -44.89 -13.92 -26.48
C GLY A 298 -43.44 -14.17 -26.92
N ILE A 299 -42.95 -13.50 -27.97
CA ILE A 299 -41.58 -13.61 -28.47
C ILE A 299 -40.81 -12.34 -28.11
N ILE A 300 -39.64 -12.49 -27.47
CA ILE A 300 -38.72 -11.40 -27.14
C ILE A 300 -37.84 -11.12 -28.37
N ARG A 301 -37.78 -9.85 -28.78
CA ARG A 301 -36.91 -9.37 -29.86
C ARG A 301 -36.12 -8.15 -29.40
N CYS A 302 -34.91 -7.98 -29.89
CA CYS A 302 -34.18 -6.72 -29.69
C CYS A 302 -34.90 -5.59 -30.43
N GLN A 303 -34.98 -4.41 -29.80
CA GLN A 303 -35.36 -3.19 -30.50
C GLN A 303 -34.25 -2.76 -31.48
N ASN A 304 -32.99 -2.78 -31.01
CA ASN A 304 -31.80 -2.66 -31.85
C ASN A 304 -30.85 -3.81 -31.55
N ASN A 305 -30.21 -4.37 -32.58
CA ASN A 305 -29.32 -5.53 -32.46
C ASN A 305 -27.94 -5.20 -33.02
N CYS A 306 -26.90 -5.55 -32.27
CA CYS A 306 -25.51 -5.53 -32.71
C CYS A 306 -24.91 -6.92 -32.54
N SER A 307 -24.76 -7.67 -33.64
CA SER A 307 -24.17 -9.01 -33.65
C SER A 307 -24.76 -10.00 -32.61
N GLY A 308 -26.08 -9.96 -32.41
CA GLY A 308 -26.79 -10.81 -31.46
C GLY A 308 -27.03 -10.17 -30.09
N VAL A 309 -26.46 -9.01 -29.81
CA VAL A 309 -26.63 -8.28 -28.54
C VAL A 309 -27.64 -7.15 -28.72
N CYS A 310 -28.67 -7.10 -27.87
CA CYS A 310 -29.61 -5.99 -27.88
C CYS A 310 -28.98 -4.73 -27.26
N TYR A 311 -29.22 -3.56 -27.84
CA TYR A 311 -28.67 -2.30 -27.32
C TYR A 311 -29.64 -1.13 -27.40
N ASN A 312 -29.35 -0.07 -26.64
CA ASN A 312 -30.15 1.14 -26.63
C ASN A 312 -29.57 2.17 -27.61
N SER A 313 -30.26 2.47 -28.71
CA SER A 313 -29.80 3.43 -29.72
C SER A 313 -29.75 4.88 -29.25
N SER A 314 -30.35 5.22 -28.09
CA SER A 314 -30.27 6.56 -27.52
C SER A 314 -29.00 6.82 -26.70
N SER A 315 -28.24 5.78 -26.34
CA SER A 315 -27.00 5.90 -25.57
C SER A 315 -25.81 5.14 -26.18
N GLN A 316 -26.07 4.19 -27.07
CA GLN A 316 -25.09 3.33 -27.71
C GLN A 316 -25.28 3.27 -29.22
N GLN A 317 -24.24 2.86 -29.92
CA GLN A 317 -24.20 2.62 -31.36
C GLN A 317 -23.47 1.31 -31.65
N CYS A 318 -23.86 0.65 -32.75
CA CYS A 318 -23.18 -0.54 -33.23
C CYS A 318 -22.20 -0.16 -34.34
N LEU A 319 -20.90 -0.32 -34.07
CA LEU A 319 -19.83 -0.04 -35.02
C LEU A 319 -19.15 -1.36 -35.38
N ASN A 320 -19.37 -1.84 -36.60
CA ASN A 320 -18.81 -3.09 -37.13
C ASN A 320 -18.98 -4.31 -36.19
N GLY A 321 -20.19 -4.45 -35.63
CA GLY A 321 -20.52 -5.54 -34.70
C GLY A 321 -20.04 -5.35 -33.26
N THR A 322 -19.47 -4.19 -32.92
CA THR A 322 -19.05 -3.82 -31.57
C THR A 322 -19.95 -2.72 -31.01
N LEU A 323 -20.40 -2.86 -29.75
CA LEU A 323 -21.20 -1.84 -29.08
C LEU A 323 -20.31 -0.75 -28.47
N CYS A 324 -20.49 0.48 -28.93
CA CYS A 324 -19.80 1.67 -28.43
C CYS A 324 -20.81 2.66 -27.85
N SER A 325 -20.39 3.49 -26.89
CA SER A 325 -21.18 4.65 -26.48
C SER A 325 -21.28 5.66 -27.63
N LEU A 326 -22.31 6.51 -27.65
CA LEU A 326 -22.48 7.53 -28.71
C LEU A 326 -21.32 8.51 -28.82
N SER A 327 -20.60 8.77 -27.72
CA SER A 327 -19.43 9.66 -27.69
C SER A 327 -18.12 8.99 -28.10
N GLN A 328 -18.13 7.66 -28.30
CA GLN A 328 -16.94 6.90 -28.64
C GLN A 328 -16.78 6.76 -30.15
N GLN A 329 -15.53 6.61 -30.56
CA GLN A 329 -15.15 6.25 -31.92
C GLN A 329 -14.64 4.80 -31.94
N PHE A 330 -14.40 4.30 -33.15
CA PHE A 330 -14.06 2.91 -33.40
C PHE A 330 -12.64 2.78 -33.94
N CYS A 331 -11.84 1.91 -33.35
CA CYS A 331 -10.49 1.59 -33.81
C CYS A 331 -10.37 0.10 -34.12
N LEU A 332 -9.83 -0.22 -35.30
CA LEU A 332 -9.30 -1.55 -35.58
C LEU A 332 -7.88 -1.62 -35.03
N VAL A 333 -7.68 -2.29 -33.90
CA VAL A 333 -6.39 -2.43 -33.24
C VAL A 333 -5.67 -3.65 -33.77
N LYS A 334 -4.57 -3.41 -34.50
CA LYS A 334 -3.66 -4.43 -35.02
C LYS A 334 -2.32 -4.43 -34.29
N TYR A 335 -1.90 -3.28 -33.76
CA TYR A 335 -0.62 -3.14 -33.09
C TYR A 335 -0.81 -2.56 -31.68
N ASP A 336 -0.14 -3.16 -30.72
CA ASP A 336 0.03 -2.59 -29.39
C ASP A 336 0.85 -1.29 -29.50
N SER A 337 0.32 -0.19 -28.97
CA SER A 337 0.97 1.12 -29.07
C SER A 337 2.26 1.22 -28.26
N TRP A 338 2.44 0.35 -27.26
CA TRP A 338 3.58 0.40 -26.35
C TRP A 338 4.79 -0.35 -26.89
N SER A 339 4.58 -1.62 -27.25
CA SER A 339 5.62 -2.55 -27.71
C SER A 339 5.71 -2.64 -29.24
N GLY A 340 4.67 -2.24 -29.96
CA GLY A 340 4.53 -2.51 -31.40
C GLY A 340 4.16 -3.97 -31.71
N TYR A 341 3.82 -4.78 -30.70
CA TYR A 341 3.39 -6.16 -30.88
C TYR A 341 2.17 -6.22 -31.79
N GLN A 342 2.17 -7.15 -32.75
CA GLN A 342 1.07 -7.33 -33.69
C GLN A 342 0.07 -8.35 -33.16
N TYR A 343 -1.19 -7.93 -33.02
CA TYR A 343 -2.31 -8.82 -32.75
C TYR A 343 -2.75 -9.56 -34.02
N ASN A 344 -2.91 -10.89 -33.91
CA ASN A 344 -3.47 -11.73 -34.96
C ASN A 344 -4.45 -12.75 -34.35
N PRO A 345 -5.77 -12.63 -34.58
CA PRO A 345 -6.42 -11.60 -35.41
C PRO A 345 -6.37 -10.20 -34.78
N PRO A 346 -6.50 -9.12 -35.59
CA PRO A 346 -6.73 -7.79 -35.05
C PRO A 346 -8.12 -7.74 -34.39
N PHE A 347 -8.29 -6.85 -33.43
CA PHE A 347 -9.57 -6.72 -32.71
C PHE A 347 -10.10 -5.29 -32.79
N TYR A 348 -11.40 -5.16 -32.56
CA TYR A 348 -12.10 -3.89 -32.61
C TYR A 348 -12.27 -3.30 -31.21
N GLN A 349 -12.02 -2.01 -31.07
CA GLN A 349 -12.11 -1.34 -29.77
C GLN A 349 -12.75 0.04 -29.91
N CYS A 350 -13.74 0.29 -29.07
CA CYS A 350 -14.30 1.63 -28.89
C CYS A 350 -13.35 2.47 -28.03
N TYR A 351 -13.10 3.71 -28.41
CA TYR A 351 -12.25 4.63 -27.67
C TYR A 351 -12.88 6.02 -27.55
N ASN A 352 -12.46 6.79 -26.55
CA ASN A 352 -12.92 8.16 -26.39
C ASN A 352 -11.94 9.12 -27.10
N PRO A 353 -12.38 9.84 -28.15
CA PRO A 353 -11.51 10.73 -28.91
C PRO A 353 -10.99 11.93 -28.10
N THR A 354 -11.55 12.18 -26.91
CA THR A 354 -11.12 13.28 -26.01
C THR A 354 -9.74 13.02 -25.40
N TYR A 355 -9.39 11.76 -25.13
CA TYR A 355 -8.13 11.39 -24.47
C TYR A 355 -7.41 10.20 -25.12
N GLN A 356 -7.93 9.68 -26.23
CA GLN A 356 -7.30 8.62 -27.01
C GLN A 356 -7.39 8.92 -28.50
N ALA A 357 -6.45 8.40 -29.26
CA ALA A 357 -6.46 8.47 -30.71
C ALA A 357 -6.08 7.11 -31.32
N CYS A 358 -6.73 6.79 -32.44
CA CYS A 358 -6.43 5.62 -33.24
C CYS A 358 -5.61 6.05 -34.47
N PHE A 359 -4.33 5.67 -34.49
CA PHE A 359 -3.43 5.99 -35.61
C PHE A 359 -2.82 4.70 -36.16
N ASN A 360 -2.95 4.47 -37.47
CA ASN A 360 -2.38 3.31 -38.16
C ASN A 360 -2.63 1.96 -37.46
N ASN A 361 -3.87 1.75 -37.02
CA ASN A 361 -4.31 0.55 -36.30
C ASN A 361 -3.64 0.34 -34.91
N SER A 362 -3.18 1.43 -34.30
CA SER A 362 -2.70 1.48 -32.91
C SER A 362 -3.56 2.46 -32.13
N LEU A 363 -3.99 2.06 -30.93
CA LEU A 363 -4.70 2.93 -30.00
C LEU A 363 -3.74 3.43 -28.92
N CYS A 364 -3.68 4.74 -28.70
CA CYS A 364 -2.84 5.34 -27.66
C CYS A 364 -3.51 6.54 -27.00
N ASP A 365 -2.97 6.93 -25.85
CA ASP A 365 -3.40 8.12 -25.14
C ASP A 365 -3.03 9.39 -25.91
N HIS A 366 -3.96 10.33 -26.00
CA HIS A 366 -3.81 11.59 -26.70
C HIS A 366 -4.05 12.75 -25.72
N PRO A 367 -3.20 13.80 -25.72
CA PRO A 367 -2.03 14.01 -26.58
C PRO A 367 -0.74 13.34 -26.09
N SER A 368 -0.73 12.78 -24.88
CA SER A 368 0.50 12.37 -24.17
C SER A 368 1.32 11.29 -24.87
N ARG A 369 0.69 10.38 -25.60
CA ARG A 369 1.33 9.24 -26.28
C ARG A 369 1.14 9.28 -27.79
N SER A 370 0.93 10.47 -28.34
CA SER A 370 0.82 10.70 -29.78
C SER A 370 1.77 11.80 -30.25
N CYS A 371 2.32 11.66 -31.45
CA CYS A 371 3.19 12.65 -32.09
C CYS A 371 3.03 12.55 -33.59
N ASN A 372 2.87 13.66 -34.31
CA ASN A 372 2.75 13.66 -35.78
C ASN A 372 1.81 12.54 -36.33
N GLN A 373 0.59 12.45 -35.78
CA GLN A 373 -0.42 11.45 -36.15
C GLN A 373 0.03 9.97 -36.06
N ARG A 374 0.96 9.66 -35.15
CA ARG A 374 1.33 8.29 -34.78
C ARG A 374 1.35 8.12 -33.26
N CYS A 375 1.13 6.89 -32.82
CA CYS A 375 1.34 6.51 -31.43
C CYS A 375 2.83 6.35 -31.11
N LEU A 376 3.22 6.79 -29.92
CA LEU A 376 4.59 6.69 -29.39
C LEU A 376 4.79 5.34 -28.69
N ARG A 377 5.89 4.66 -29.01
CA ARG A 377 6.36 3.46 -28.32
C ARG A 377 6.99 3.76 -26.97
N TYR A 378 7.19 2.74 -26.16
CA TYR A 378 7.72 2.85 -24.80
C TYR A 378 9.01 3.68 -24.65
N ASN A 379 9.89 3.64 -25.65
CA ASN A 379 11.16 4.35 -25.69
C ASN A 379 11.12 5.58 -26.61
N GLU A 380 9.94 6.11 -26.91
CA GLU A 380 9.75 7.26 -27.78
C GLU A 380 9.12 8.43 -27.02
N VAL A 381 9.64 9.64 -27.25
CA VAL A 381 9.09 10.91 -26.76
C VAL A 381 8.85 11.87 -27.92
N CYS A 382 7.80 12.68 -27.82
CA CYS A 382 7.52 13.71 -28.81
C CYS A 382 8.17 15.03 -28.42
N VAL A 383 8.94 15.62 -29.33
CA VAL A 383 9.54 16.94 -29.18
C VAL A 383 8.90 17.89 -30.18
N ASN A 384 8.45 19.04 -29.69
CA ASN A 384 7.78 20.09 -30.49
C ASN A 384 6.56 19.61 -31.29
N ASN A 385 5.82 18.61 -30.80
CA ASN A 385 4.65 18.00 -31.44
C ASN A 385 4.87 17.41 -32.85
N MET A 386 6.11 17.36 -33.34
CA MET A 386 6.45 16.91 -34.70
C MET A 386 7.48 15.79 -34.74
N THR A 387 8.52 15.88 -33.91
CA THR A 387 9.67 14.97 -34.00
C THR A 387 9.59 13.90 -32.92
N VAL A 388 9.75 12.65 -33.33
CA VAL A 388 9.84 11.50 -32.43
C VAL A 388 11.30 11.26 -32.09
N CYS A 389 11.63 11.31 -30.80
CA CYS A 389 12.96 11.06 -30.27
C CYS A 389 13.00 9.70 -29.58
N ASN A 390 13.97 8.86 -29.94
CA ASN A 390 14.24 7.63 -29.23
C ASN A 390 15.07 7.92 -27.98
N VAL A 391 14.61 7.46 -26.83
CA VAL A 391 15.33 7.52 -25.56
C VAL A 391 15.89 6.13 -25.22
N ILE A 392 16.95 6.10 -24.42
CA ILE A 392 17.65 4.86 -24.07
C ILE A 392 16.80 4.02 -23.11
N ASN A 393 16.13 4.69 -22.16
CA ASN A 393 15.30 4.06 -21.15
C ASN A 393 13.81 4.34 -21.39
N SER A 394 12.97 3.94 -20.44
CA SER A 394 11.55 4.31 -20.43
C SER A 394 11.35 5.81 -20.53
N TYR A 395 10.34 6.24 -21.32
CA TYR A 395 9.95 7.65 -21.36
C TYR A 395 9.56 8.22 -19.98
N TYR A 396 9.09 7.38 -19.05
CA TYR A 396 8.76 7.80 -17.68
C TYR A 396 9.95 8.33 -16.88
N ASN A 397 11.18 8.00 -17.30
CA ASN A 397 12.40 8.48 -16.66
C ASN A 397 12.78 9.91 -17.10
N TYR A 398 12.04 10.50 -18.03
CA TYR A 398 12.31 11.83 -18.57
C TYR A 398 11.21 12.80 -18.15
N GLN A 399 11.60 13.95 -17.63
CA GLN A 399 10.67 15.03 -17.32
C GLN A 399 10.12 15.67 -18.60
N VAL A 400 8.94 16.29 -18.50
CA VAL A 400 8.33 17.02 -19.61
C VAL A 400 9.29 18.12 -20.10
N GLY A 401 9.65 18.08 -21.38
CA GLY A 401 10.57 19.04 -22.00
C GLY A 401 12.07 18.80 -21.72
N GLN A 402 12.43 17.70 -21.04
CA GLN A 402 13.84 17.34 -20.80
C GLN A 402 14.54 16.93 -22.09
N VAL A 403 13.88 16.16 -22.96
CA VAL A 403 14.42 15.80 -24.28
C VAL A 403 14.13 16.92 -25.27
N LYS A 404 15.19 17.42 -25.91
CA LYS A 404 15.16 18.58 -26.82
C LYS A 404 15.83 18.26 -28.15
N LEU A 405 15.63 19.13 -29.13
CA LEU A 405 16.28 19.05 -30.44
C LEU A 405 17.45 20.03 -30.53
N CYS A 406 18.54 19.55 -31.12
CA CYS A 406 19.72 20.32 -31.51
C CYS A 406 20.04 19.95 -32.97
N ASN A 407 19.67 20.81 -33.92
CA ASN A 407 19.85 20.56 -35.36
C ASN A 407 19.37 19.15 -35.79
N ASP A 408 18.08 18.88 -35.56
CA ASP A 408 17.39 17.59 -35.78
C ASP A 408 17.89 16.39 -34.96
N THR A 409 18.89 16.58 -34.08
CA THR A 409 19.38 15.54 -33.18
C THR A 409 18.71 15.68 -31.81
N CYS A 410 18.11 14.60 -31.33
CA CYS A 410 17.53 14.54 -29.99
C CYS A 410 18.61 14.43 -28.92
N TYR A 411 18.50 15.20 -27.86
CA TYR A 411 19.44 15.17 -26.74
C TYR A 411 18.73 15.33 -25.39
N ASP A 412 19.31 14.76 -24.35
CA ASP A 412 18.82 14.86 -22.98
C ASP A 412 19.42 16.10 -22.29
N SER A 413 18.61 17.14 -22.10
CA SER A 413 19.09 18.40 -21.51
C SER A 413 19.49 18.31 -20.03
N ALA A 414 19.23 17.19 -19.35
CA ALA A 414 19.73 16.95 -18.00
C ALA A 414 21.22 16.57 -17.96
N VAL A 415 21.77 16.01 -19.04
CA VAL A 415 23.17 15.54 -19.11
C VAL A 415 23.95 16.03 -20.32
N GLN A 416 23.27 16.65 -21.30
CA GLN A 416 23.83 17.15 -22.54
C GLN A 416 23.48 18.63 -22.76
N VAL A 417 24.29 19.31 -23.55
CA VAL A 417 24.12 20.70 -23.96
C VAL A 417 24.28 20.81 -25.48
N CYS A 418 23.45 21.66 -26.09
CA CYS A 418 23.57 22.02 -27.49
C CYS A 418 24.40 23.31 -27.62
N THR A 419 25.52 23.26 -28.32
CA THR A 419 26.36 24.43 -28.59
C THR A 419 26.76 24.45 -30.05
N ASN A 420 26.47 25.53 -30.76
CA ASN A 420 26.73 25.67 -32.21
C ASN A 420 26.20 24.48 -33.02
N SER A 421 24.96 24.07 -32.76
CA SER A 421 24.31 22.93 -33.42
C SER A 421 24.96 21.56 -33.17
N ILE A 422 25.85 21.44 -32.18
CA ILE A 422 26.51 20.19 -31.79
C ILE A 422 26.08 19.82 -30.36
N VAL A 423 25.62 18.59 -30.18
CA VAL A 423 25.31 18.02 -28.86
C VAL A 423 26.61 17.59 -28.18
N ARG A 424 26.83 18.03 -26.94
CA ARG A 424 27.98 17.66 -26.11
C ARG A 424 27.49 17.21 -24.74
N CYS A 425 28.18 16.26 -24.12
CA CYS A 425 27.93 15.95 -22.71
C CYS A 425 28.31 17.16 -21.84
N GLN A 426 27.50 17.45 -20.82
CA GLN A 426 27.88 18.39 -19.77
C GLN A 426 29.01 17.80 -18.92
N ASN A 427 28.88 16.54 -18.52
CA ASN A 427 29.95 15.74 -17.93
C ASN A 427 30.04 14.40 -18.67
N ASN A 428 31.26 13.91 -18.91
CA ASN A 428 31.52 12.68 -19.66
C ASN A 428 32.32 11.71 -18.79
N CYS A 429 31.86 10.46 -18.70
CA CYS A 429 32.57 9.35 -18.11
C CYS A 429 32.73 8.25 -19.17
N SER A 430 33.93 8.10 -19.72
CA SER A 430 34.26 7.05 -20.72
C SER A 430 33.29 6.97 -21.92
N GLY A 431 32.80 8.10 -22.40
CA GLY A 431 31.84 8.19 -23.52
C GLY A 431 30.36 8.24 -23.11
N VAL A 432 30.05 8.11 -21.82
CA VAL A 432 28.69 8.21 -21.28
C VAL A 432 28.48 9.58 -20.64
N CYS A 433 27.45 10.31 -21.09
CA CYS A 433 27.07 11.57 -20.46
C CYS A 433 26.41 11.32 -19.09
N TYR A 434 26.74 12.13 -18.08
CA TYR A 434 26.16 11.99 -16.74
C TYR A 434 25.88 13.34 -16.07
N ASN A 435 25.02 13.31 -15.04
CA ASN A 435 24.71 14.49 -14.23
C ASN A 435 25.57 14.49 -12.97
N SER A 436 26.47 15.48 -12.84
CA SER A 436 27.39 15.61 -11.70
C SER A 436 26.70 15.93 -10.37
N SER A 437 25.42 16.34 -10.38
CA SER A 437 24.66 16.55 -9.14
C SER A 437 24.17 15.24 -8.50
N SER A 438 24.10 14.16 -9.27
CA SER A 438 23.57 12.85 -8.81
C SER A 438 24.56 11.70 -8.99
N GLN A 439 25.57 11.86 -9.86
CA GLN A 439 26.54 10.84 -10.20
C GLN A 439 27.96 11.43 -10.23
N GLN A 440 28.95 10.56 -10.10
CA GLN A 440 30.38 10.87 -10.23
C GLN A 440 31.06 9.80 -11.07
N CYS A 441 32.11 10.19 -11.81
CA CYS A 441 32.91 9.27 -12.60
C CYS A 441 34.16 8.85 -11.81
N LEU A 442 34.24 7.58 -11.45
CA LEU A 442 35.38 7.01 -10.72
C LEU A 442 36.05 5.97 -11.61
N ASN A 443 37.27 6.29 -12.06
CA ASN A 443 38.09 5.45 -12.96
C ASN A 443 37.34 4.87 -14.17
N GLY A 444 36.47 5.69 -14.78
CA GLY A 444 35.69 5.31 -15.96
C GLY A 444 34.38 4.60 -15.68
N THR A 445 34.00 4.43 -14.40
CA THR A 445 32.71 3.87 -13.96
C THR A 445 31.83 4.98 -13.36
N LEU A 446 30.54 4.98 -13.70
CA LEU A 446 29.57 5.90 -13.11
C LEU A 446 29.05 5.35 -11.77
N CYS A 447 29.26 6.11 -10.71
CA CYS A 447 28.74 5.82 -9.37
C CYS A 447 27.78 6.93 -8.92
N SER A 448 26.89 6.64 -8.00
CA SER A 448 26.12 7.69 -7.30
C SER A 448 27.07 8.57 -6.45
N VAL A 449 26.71 9.84 -6.19
CA VAL A 449 27.59 10.73 -5.38
C VAL A 449 27.85 10.19 -3.96
N SER A 450 26.94 9.39 -3.42
CA SER A 450 27.06 8.76 -2.10
C SER A 450 27.83 7.44 -2.09
N GLU A 451 28.14 6.88 -3.26
CA GLU A 451 28.82 5.59 -3.39
C GLU A 451 30.34 5.76 -3.42
N GLN A 452 31.04 4.78 -2.86
CA GLN A 452 32.48 4.64 -2.94
C GLN A 452 32.86 3.60 -3.99
N PHE A 453 34.13 3.61 -4.37
CA PHE A 453 34.67 2.79 -5.45
C PHE A 453 35.54 1.68 -4.89
N CYS A 454 35.21 0.43 -5.22
CA CYS A 454 35.99 -0.74 -4.83
C CYS A 454 36.51 -1.50 -6.05
N LEU A 455 37.74 -2.00 -5.95
CA LEU A 455 38.30 -2.96 -6.91
C LEU A 455 37.95 -4.38 -6.45
N VAL A 456 37.04 -5.03 -7.16
CA VAL A 456 36.62 -6.40 -6.87
C VAL A 456 37.56 -7.38 -7.55
N LYS A 457 38.37 -8.07 -6.74
CA LYS A 457 39.29 -9.11 -7.20
C LYS A 457 38.74 -10.53 -7.01
N TYR A 458 37.84 -10.72 -6.06
CA TYR A 458 37.32 -12.02 -5.66
C TYR A 458 35.82 -11.95 -5.40
N ASP A 459 35.09 -12.97 -5.85
CA ASP A 459 33.70 -13.19 -5.49
C ASP A 459 33.61 -13.73 -4.05
N SER A 460 32.90 -13.04 -3.16
CA SER A 460 32.73 -13.48 -1.77
C SER A 460 31.86 -14.73 -1.62
N THR A 461 31.04 -15.04 -2.62
CA THR A 461 30.07 -16.14 -2.60
C THR A 461 30.70 -17.45 -3.07
N TYR A 462 31.64 -17.39 -4.01
CA TYR A 462 32.19 -18.56 -4.69
C TYR A 462 33.73 -18.63 -4.72
N GLY A 463 34.42 -17.59 -4.24
CA GLY A 463 35.89 -17.54 -4.21
C GLY A 463 36.55 -17.42 -5.59
N TYR A 464 35.79 -17.15 -6.65
CA TYR A 464 36.34 -16.96 -8.00
C TYR A 464 37.12 -15.65 -8.09
N GLN A 465 38.32 -15.74 -8.67
CA GLN A 465 39.14 -14.58 -8.97
C GLN A 465 38.75 -13.99 -10.32
N TYR A 466 38.40 -12.70 -10.36
CA TYR A 466 38.17 -11.98 -11.60
C TYR A 466 39.50 -11.54 -12.21
N ASN A 467 39.75 -11.94 -13.46
CA ASN A 467 40.92 -11.49 -14.23
C ASN A 467 40.50 -11.07 -15.67
N PRO A 468 40.51 -9.77 -16.00
CA PRO A 468 40.95 -8.66 -15.14
C PRO A 468 39.97 -8.40 -13.98
N PRO A 469 40.44 -7.86 -12.85
CA PRO A 469 39.56 -7.42 -11.77
C PRO A 469 38.66 -6.29 -12.30
N PHE A 470 37.43 -6.22 -11.81
CA PHE A 470 36.48 -5.18 -12.21
C PHE A 470 36.22 -4.21 -11.07
N TYR A 471 35.77 -3.02 -11.42
CA TYR A 471 35.44 -1.99 -10.44
C TYR A 471 33.95 -1.96 -10.17
N GLN A 472 33.56 -1.77 -8.91
CA GLN A 472 32.16 -1.71 -8.49
C GLN A 472 31.93 -0.55 -7.52
N CYS A 473 30.82 0.16 -7.74
CA CYS A 473 30.32 1.16 -6.81
C CYS A 473 29.60 0.46 -5.66
N TYR A 474 29.85 0.88 -4.43
CA TYR A 474 29.14 0.38 -3.25
C TYR A 474 28.77 1.53 -2.33
N ASN A 475 27.64 1.39 -1.63
CA ASN A 475 27.25 2.37 -0.64
C ASN A 475 27.80 1.97 0.74
N PRO A 476 28.68 2.78 1.36
CA PRO A 476 29.34 2.43 2.62
C PRO A 476 28.39 2.34 3.82
N THR A 477 27.12 2.74 3.70
CA THR A 477 26.12 2.62 4.77
C THR A 477 25.49 1.23 4.87
N TYR A 478 25.62 0.40 3.84
CA TYR A 478 25.20 -1.00 3.89
C TYR A 478 26.43 -1.85 4.23
N GLN A 479 26.67 -2.06 5.52
CA GLN A 479 27.63 -3.04 6.03
C GLN A 479 26.96 -4.39 6.26
#